data_AF-A0A1D6FHQ6-F1
#
_entry.id   AF-A0A1D6FHQ6-F1
#
_cell.length_a   1.000
_cell.length_b   1.000
_cell.length_c   1.000
_cell.angle_alpha   90.00
_cell.angle_beta   90.00
_cell.angle_gamma   90.00
#
_symmetry.space_group_name_H-M   'P 1'
#
loop_
_entity.id
_entity.type
_entity.pdbx_description
1 polymer ?
#
loop_
_entity_poly.entity_id
_entity_poly.type
_entity_poly.pdbx_seq_one_letter_code
_entity_poly.pdbx_strand_id
1 'polypeptide(L)' 'MSRAFDNYYIKGCGIISTPEVTQRRTGSNDQFVILATVGVWDVLPNDKTMQIVAYIEVCMVLMVAM' A
#
# COMPACT_ATOMS: atom_id res chain seq x y z
N MET A 1 13.04 7.45 8.39
CA MET A 1 12.85 7.42 6.93
C MET A 1 14.04 8.13 6.27
N SER A 2 14.89 7.41 5.53
CA SER A 2 16.10 7.96 4.89
C SER A 2 15.90 8.36 3.42
N ARG A 3 14.68 8.16 2.89
CA ARG A 3 14.32 8.43 1.50
C ARG A 3 13.11 9.36 1.44
N ALA A 4 13.19 10.40 0.63
CA ALA A 4 12.09 11.33 0.40
C ALA A 4 12.28 12.04 -0.95
N PHE A 5 11.17 12.40 -1.60
CA PHE A 5 11.22 13.27 -2.77
C PHE A 5 11.40 14.73 -2.35
N ASP A 6 12.08 15.48 -3.21
CA ASP A 6 12.10 16.95 -3.24
C ASP A 6 12.48 17.69 -1.94
N ASN A 7 13.15 17.01 -1.00
CA ASN A 7 13.55 17.64 0.24
C ASN A 7 14.89 18.40 0.09
N TYR A 8 14.87 19.50 -0.66
CA TYR A 8 16.04 20.30 -1.01
C TYR A 8 16.85 20.78 0.20
N TYR A 9 16.18 21.13 1.30
CA TYR A 9 16.84 21.66 2.51
C TYR A 9 17.67 20.63 3.28
N ILE A 10 17.45 19.33 3.07
CA ILE A 10 18.15 18.25 3.77
C ILE A 10 18.84 17.25 2.83
N LYS A 11 18.95 17.57 1.53
CA LYS A 11 19.71 16.75 0.57
C LYS A 11 21.17 16.55 1.00
N GLY A 12 21.77 17.51 1.71
CA GLY A 12 23.13 17.40 2.26
C GLY A 12 23.25 16.47 3.48
N CYS A 13 22.14 16.01 4.05
CA CYS A 13 22.11 15.14 5.24
C CYS A 13 22.01 13.64 4.89
N GLY A 14 22.27 13.26 3.64
CA GLY A 14 22.27 11.85 3.19
C GLY A 14 20.88 11.29 2.86
N ILE A 15 19.87 12.15 2.68
CA ILE A 15 18.54 11.74 2.18
C ILE A 15 18.65 11.41 0.68
N ILE A 16 18.24 10.22 0.29
CA ILE A 16 18.27 9.78 -1.12
C ILE A 16 16.87 9.76 -1.73
N SER A 17 16.75 10.20 -2.98
CA SER A 17 15.48 10.20 -3.73
C SER A 17 15.29 8.96 -4.60
N THR A 18 16.32 8.13 -4.75
CA THR A 18 16.23 6.87 -5.49
C THR A 18 15.24 5.94 -4.75
N PRO A 19 14.25 5.33 -5.42
CA PRO A 19 13.35 4.38 -4.78
C PRO A 19 14.03 3.02 -4.56
N GLU A 20 13.44 2.21 -3.69
CA GLU A 20 13.69 0.77 -3.70
C GLU A 20 12.73 0.12 -4.71
N VAL A 21 13.26 -0.72 -5.59
CA VAL A 21 12.48 -1.34 -6.67
C VAL A 21 12.39 -2.83 -6.40
N THR A 22 11.17 -3.33 -6.28
CA THR A 22 10.88 -4.76 -6.16
C THR A 22 10.05 -5.22 -7.35
N GLN A 23 10.30 -6.45 -7.81
CA GLN A 23 9.56 -7.07 -8.91
C GLN A 23 8.96 -8.40 -8.42
N ARG A 24 7.69 -8.61 -8.74
CA ARG A 24 6.95 -9.83 -8.46
C ARG A 24 6.12 -10.18 -9.68
N ARG A 25 6.06 -11.46 -10.03
CA ARG A 25 5.12 -11.97 -11.02
C ARG A 25 3.76 -12.20 -10.36
N THR A 26 2.69 -11.67 -10.93
CA THR A 26 1.33 -11.90 -10.45
C THR A 26 0.88 -13.32 -10.82
N GLY A 27 0.36 -14.06 -9.85
CA GLY A 27 -0.26 -15.38 -10.04
C GLY A 27 -1.79 -15.29 -10.09
N SER A 28 -2.46 -16.41 -10.42
CA SER A 28 -3.93 -16.51 -10.40
C SER A 28 -4.54 -16.33 -9.00
N ASN A 29 -3.75 -16.50 -7.95
CA ASN A 29 -4.19 -16.36 -6.56
C ASN A 29 -4.07 -14.91 -6.06
N ASP A 30 -3.47 -14.01 -6.84
CA ASP A 30 -3.29 -12.61 -6.47
C ASP A 30 -4.51 -11.81 -6.90
N GLN A 31 -5.35 -11.42 -5.94
CA GLN A 31 -6.63 -10.73 -6.23
C GLN A 31 -6.49 -9.21 -6.34
N PHE A 32 -5.73 -8.59 -5.44
CA PHE A 32 -5.49 -7.15 -5.42
C PHE A 32 -4.23 -6.80 -4.61
N VAL A 33 -3.76 -5.55 -4.74
CA VAL A 33 -2.65 -4.99 -3.95
C VAL A 33 -3.14 -3.73 -3.27
N ILE A 34 -2.83 -3.58 -1.98
CA ILE A 34 -3.15 -2.39 -1.18
C ILE A 34 -1.89 -1.54 -1.07
N LEU A 35 -1.95 -0.31 -1.56
CA LEU A 35 -0.93 0.71 -1.37
C LEU A 35 -1.52 1.82 -0.50
N ALA A 36 -0.99 1.99 0.71
CA ALA A 36 -1.46 3.02 1.64
C ALA A 36 -0.27 3.74 2.29
N THR A 37 -0.53 4.96 2.78
CA THR A 37 0.44 5.77 3.51
C THR A 37 0.59 5.28 4.95
N VAL A 38 1.66 5.72 5.62
CA VAL A 38 2.04 5.29 6.98
C VAL A 38 0.87 5.36 7.97
N GLY A 39 -0.02 6.35 7.86
CA GLY A 39 -1.14 6.51 8.79
C GLY A 39 -2.15 5.35 8.78
N VAL A 40 -2.29 4.61 7.67
CA VAL A 40 -3.13 3.39 7.64
C VAL A 40 -2.43 2.24 8.33
N TRP A 41 -1.14 2.04 8.03
CA TRP A 41 -0.34 0.92 8.53
C TRP A 41 0.05 1.07 10.00
N ASP A 42 0.07 2.30 10.54
CA ASP A 42 0.30 2.55 11.97
C ASP A 42 -0.89 2.09 12.83
N VAL A 43 -2.10 2.10 12.27
CA VAL A 43 -3.34 1.83 13.02
C VAL A 43 -3.87 0.43 12.75
N LEU A 44 -3.71 -0.08 11.53
CA LEU A 44 -4.28 -1.34 11.10
C LEU A 44 -3.20 -2.36 10.72
N PRO A 45 -3.20 -3.57 11.32
CA PRO A 45 -2.33 -4.65 10.89
C PRO A 45 -2.76 -5.18 9.51
N ASN A 46 -1.82 -5.77 8.79
CA ASN A 46 -2.03 -6.26 7.42
C ASN A 46 -3.25 -7.18 7.27
N ASP A 47 -3.41 -8.15 8.18
CA ASP A 47 -4.52 -9.12 8.14
C ASP A 47 -5.89 -8.44 8.31
N LYS A 48 -5.97 -7.42 9.16
CA LYS A 48 -7.21 -6.65 9.37
C LYS A 48 -7.52 -5.79 8.16
N THR A 49 -6.49 -5.16 7.59
CA THR A 49 -6.63 -4.38 6.35
C THR A 49 -7.14 -5.26 5.20
N MET A 50 -6.59 -6.46 5.04
CA MET A 50 -7.07 -7.42 4.03
C MET A 50 -8.51 -7.86 4.29
N GLN A 51 -8.88 -8.17 5.53
CA GLN A 51 -10.26 -8.55 5.89
C GLN A 51 -11.26 -7.45 5.54
N ILE A 52 -10.93 -6.18 5.86
CA ILE A 52 -11.82 -5.04 5.59
C ILE A 52 -11.99 -4.84 4.09
N VAL A 53 -10.90 -4.85 3.31
CA VAL A 53 -10.98 -4.67 1.85
C VAL A 53 -11.74 -5.82 1.19
N ALA A 54 -11.47 -7.07 1.57
CA ALA A 54 -12.20 -8.23 1.05
C ALA A 54 -13.70 -8.16 1.39
N TYR A 55 -14.06 -7.72 2.59
CA TYR A 55 -15.45 -7.54 2.98
C TYR A 55 -16.16 -6.48 2.13
N ILE A 56 -15.51 -5.33 1.90
CA ILE A 56 -16.08 -4.24 1.08
C ILE A 56 -16.28 -4.72 -0.37
N GLU A 57 -15.29 -5.38 -0.97
CA GLU A 57 -15.40 -5.92 -2.33
C GLU A 57 -16.58 -6.90 -2.44
N VAL A 58 -16.71 -7.86 -1.52
CA VAL A 58 -17.80 -8.85 -1.54
C VAL A 58 -19.16 -8.19 -1.33
N CYS A 59 -19.28 -7.25 -0.37
CA CYS A 59 -20.52 -6.53 -0.13
C CYS A 59 -20.94 -5.68 -1.33
N MET A 60 -20.00 -5.01 -1.99
CA MET A 60 -20.29 -4.19 -3.17
C MET A 60 -20.77 -5.05 -4.35
N VAL A 61 -20.15 -6.21 -4.57
CA VAL A 61 -20.60 -7.18 -5.58
C VAL A 61 -22.01 -7.70 -5.29
N LEU A 62 -22.31 -8.04 -4.04
CA LEU A 62 -23.64 -8.48 -3.62
C LEU A 62 -24.71 -7.41 -3.84
N MET A 63 -24.40 -6.14 -3.57
CA MET A 63 -25.34 -5.02 -3.77
C MET A 63 -25.66 -4.73 -5.23
N VAL A 64 -24.72 -4.97 -6.16
CA VAL A 64 -24.94 -4.77 -7.60
C VAL A 64 -25.67 -5.96 -8.24
N ALA A 65 -25.57 -7.15 -7.65
CA ALA A 65 -26.18 -8.38 -8.17
C ALA A 65 -27.66 -8.58 -7.75
N MET A 66 -28.20 -7.75 -6.87
CA MET A 66 -29.61 -7.71 -6.46
C MET A 66 -30.41 -6.68 -7.24
#